data_AF-T2JTM5-F1
#
_entry.id   AF-T2JTM5-F1
#
_cell.length_a   1.000
_cell.length_b   1.000
_cell.length_c   1.000
_cell.angle_alpha   90.00
_cell.angle_beta   90.00
_cell.angle_gamma   90.00
#
_symmetry.space_group_name_H-M   'P 1'
#
loop_
_entity.id
_entity.type
_entity.pdbx_description
1 polymer ?
#
loop_
_entity_poly.entity_id
_entity_poly.type
_entity_poly.pdbx_seq_one_letter_code
_entity_poly.pdbx_strand_id
1 'polypeptide(L)' 'MAVCDKTYQILTRPESPYQEDIIGLLPYQEIPLEEATEFSCKNKAIRHPKETKGSNYHLTEIKDDIDCCTPGECC' A
#
# COMPACT_ATOMS: atom_id res chain seq x y z
N MET A 1 0.30 -2.42 -2.10
CA MET A 1 1.72 -2.58 -1.72
C MET A 1 2.46 -3.08 -2.94
N ALA A 2 3.59 -2.49 -3.32
CA ALA A 2 4.41 -3.01 -4.42
C ALA A 2 5.25 -4.20 -3.91
N VAL A 3 5.35 -5.26 -4.71
CA VAL A 3 6.10 -6.48 -4.41
C VAL A 3 6.92 -6.89 -5.63
N CYS A 4 7.87 -7.81 -5.46
CA CYS A 4 8.60 -8.40 -6.57
C CYS A 4 7.72 -9.37 -7.38
N ASP A 5 8.10 -9.63 -8.64
CA ASP A 5 7.36 -10.53 -9.53
C ASP A 5 7.13 -11.91 -8.90
N LYS A 6 8.17 -12.51 -8.29
CA LYS A 6 8.02 -13.78 -7.57
C LYS A 6 6.87 -13.76 -6.56
N THR A 7 6.79 -12.73 -5.72
CA THR A 7 5.74 -12.63 -4.70
C THR A 7 4.39 -12.37 -5.34
N TYR A 8 4.32 -11.55 -6.39
CA TYR A 8 3.10 -11.36 -7.16
C TYR A 8 2.56 -12.71 -7.66
N GLN A 9 3.38 -13.48 -8.37
CA GLN A 9 3.02 -14.79 -8.91
C GLN A 9 2.58 -15.78 -7.82
N ILE A 10 3.27 -15.82 -6.68
CA ILE A 10 2.88 -16.69 -5.55
C ILE A 10 1.47 -16.37 -5.04
N LEU A 11 1.07 -15.11 -5.04
CA LEU A 11 -0.20 -14.66 -4.47
C LEU A 11 -1.36 -14.66 -5.47
N THR A 12 -1.08 -14.50 -6.76
CA THR A 12 -2.13 -14.23 -7.76
C THR A 12 -2.33 -15.36 -8.77
N ARG A 13 -1.44 -16.36 -8.82
CA ARG A 13 -1.60 -17.49 -9.76
C ARG A 13 -2.86 -18.29 -9.46
N PRO A 14 -3.43 -18.97 -10.47
CA PRO A 14 -4.62 -19.81 -10.30
C PRO A 14 -4.47 -20.91 -9.24
N GLU A 15 -3.25 -21.37 -9.00
CA GLU A 15 -2.96 -22.40 -8.00
C GLU A 15 -2.69 -21.82 -6.60
N SER A 16 -2.73 -20.50 -6.44
CA SER A 16 -2.45 -19.85 -5.17
C SER A 16 -3.60 -20.08 -4.19
N PRO A 17 -3.31 -20.45 -2.93
CA PRO A 17 -4.34 -20.53 -1.90
C PRO A 17 -4.96 -19.17 -1.56
N TYR A 18 -4.39 -18.06 -2.04
CA TYR A 18 -4.84 -16.69 -1.77
C TYR A 18 -5.47 -15.98 -2.98
N GLN A 19 -5.69 -16.70 -4.09
CA GLN A 19 -6.17 -16.10 -5.34
C GLN A 19 -7.49 -15.33 -5.17
N GLU A 20 -8.40 -15.84 -4.33
CA GLU A 20 -9.71 -15.23 -4.07
C GLU A 20 -9.64 -14.06 -3.06
N ASP A 21 -8.58 -14.00 -2.26
CA ASP A 21 -8.41 -13.02 -1.19
C ASP A 21 -7.59 -11.78 -1.65
N ILE A 22 -6.89 -11.89 -2.78
CA ILE A 22 -5.94 -10.88 -3.24
C ILE A 22 -6.20 -10.52 -4.71
N ILE A 23 -6.44 -9.22 -4.94
CA ILE A 23 -6.51 -8.67 -6.29
C ILE A 23 -5.11 -8.26 -6.73
N GLY A 24 -4.54 -9.00 -7.67
CA GLY A 24 -3.28 -8.64 -8.34
C GLY A 24 -3.46 -7.45 -9.28
N LEU A 25 -2.60 -6.44 -9.13
CA LEU A 25 -2.46 -5.34 -10.08
C LEU A 25 -1.13 -5.49 -10.83
N LEU A 26 -1.23 -5.57 -12.16
CA LEU A 26 -0.06 -5.57 -13.05
C LEU A 26 0.70 -4.24 -12.96
N PRO A 27 2.01 -4.24 -13.24
CA PRO A 27 2.77 -3.01 -13.33
C PRO A 27 2.21 -2.13 -14.45
N TYR A 28 2.29 -0.81 -14.27
CA TYR A 28 1.85 0.15 -15.29
C TYR A 28 2.63 0.01 -16.61
N GLN A 29 3.91 -0.32 -16.50
CA GLN A 29 4.78 -0.64 -17.63
C GLN A 29 5.42 -2.01 -17.38
N GLU A 30 5.26 -2.92 -18.33
CA GLU A 30 5.94 -4.21 -18.28
C GLU A 30 7.45 -4.02 -18.52
N ILE A 31 8.27 -4.75 -17.75
CA ILE A 31 9.72 -4.77 -17.88
C ILE A 31 10.11 -6.24 -18.12
N PRO A 32 10.82 -6.57 -19.22
CA PRO A 32 11.31 -7.93 -19.45
C PRO A 32 12.20 -8.43 -18.31
N LEU A 33 12.18 -9.73 -18.05
CA LEU A 33 12.92 -10.32 -16.92
C LEU A 33 14.44 -10.10 -17.05
N GLU A 34 14.95 -10.07 -18.28
CA GLU A 34 16.36 -9.85 -18.58
C GLU A 34 16.83 -8.42 -18.25
N GLU A 35 15.89 -7.48 -18.23
CA GLU A 35 16.13 -6.06 -17.92
C GLU A 35 15.69 -5.70 -16.48
N ALA A 36 14.93 -6.59 -15.83
CA ALA A 36 14.41 -6.37 -14.49
C ALA A 36 15.54 -6.37 -13.44
N THR A 37 15.58 -5.31 -12.64
CA THR A 37 16.53 -5.20 -11.52
C THR A 37 16.02 -5.92 -10.28
N GLU A 38 16.92 -6.25 -9.35
CA GLU A 38 16.54 -6.87 -8.09
C GLU A 38 15.59 -5.97 -7.28
N PHE A 39 14.46 -6.54 -6.87
CA PHE A 39 13.52 -5.83 -6.02
C PHE A 39 14.06 -5.73 -4.59
N SER A 40 14.06 -4.52 -4.03
CA SER A 40 14.58 -4.26 -2.67
C SER A 40 13.62 -4.73 -1.58
N CYS A 41 13.64 -6.03 -1.28
CA CYS A 41 12.82 -6.68 -0.23
C CYS A 41 13.17 -6.25 1.21
N LYS A 42 14.20 -5.42 1.41
CA LYS A 42 14.77 -5.07 2.73
C LYS A 42 13.99 -3.96 3.44
N ASN A 43 13.18 -3.20 2.71
CA ASN A 43 12.52 -2.04 3.25
C ASN A 43 11.17 -2.40 3.91
N LYS A 44 11.20 -2.80 5.19
CA LYS A 44 10.07 -2.56 6.11
C LYS A 44 10.05 -1.08 6.50
N ALA A 45 10.06 -0.19 5.51
CA ALA A 45 10.23 1.23 5.77
C ALA A 45 8.96 1.79 6.40
N ILE A 46 9.07 2.31 7.62
CA ILE A 46 8.14 3.32 8.13
C ILE A 46 8.26 4.48 7.15
N ARG A 47 7.31 4.57 6.22
CA ARG A 47 7.31 5.61 5.20
C ARG A 47 7.02 6.93 5.87
N HIS A 48 7.79 7.96 5.53
CA HIS A 48 7.49 9.29 6.01
C HIS A 48 6.10 9.68 5.46
N PRO A 49 5.17 10.24 6.27
CA PRO A 49 3.81 10.57 5.82
C PRO A 49 3.77 11.45 4.55
N LYS A 50 4.82 12.23 4.32
CA LYS A 50 4.99 13.05 3.10
C LYS A 50 5.15 12.24 1.81
N GLU A 51 5.61 10.99 1.85
CA GLU A 51 5.67 10.14 0.66
C GLU A 51 4.28 9.85 0.09
N THR A 52 3.29 9.66 0.97
CA THR A 52 1.91 9.34 0.57
C THR A 52 1.02 10.57 0.49
N LYS A 53 1.23 11.57 1.35
CA LYS A 53 0.43 12.81 1.39
C LYS A 53 0.96 13.93 0.50
N GLY A 54 2.21 13.83 0.06
CA GLY A 54 2.93 14.87 -0.67
C GLY A 54 3.79 15.75 0.24
N SER A 55 4.92 16.23 -0.30
CA SER A 55 5.93 17.00 0.43
C SER A 55 5.42 18.30 1.05
N ASN A 56 4.40 18.90 0.43
CA ASN A 56 3.80 20.18 0.79
C ASN A 56 2.49 20.04 1.58
N TYR A 57 2.16 18.83 2.03
CA TYR A 57 0.95 18.61 2.82
C TYR A 57 1.18 19.08 4.26
N HIS A 58 0.56 20.22 4.61
CA HIS A 58 0.65 20.86 5.93
C HIS A 58 -0.71 21.05 6.60
N LEU A 59 -1.77 20.52 5.99
CA LEU A 59 -3.13 20.70 6.46
C LEU A 59 -3.37 19.84 7.72
N THR A 60 -3.63 20.50 8.84
CA THR A 60 -4.12 19.90 10.08
C THR A 60 -5.49 20.51 10.37
N GLU A 61 -6.56 19.78 10.03
CA GLU A 61 -7.92 20.18 10.38
C GLU A 61 -8.31 19.54 11.69
N ILE A 62 -8.36 20.33 12.76
CA ILE A 62 -9.04 19.97 14.00
C ILE A 62 -10.44 20.52 13.83
N LYS A 63 -11.45 19.66 13.69
CA LYS A 63 -12.84 20.10 13.69
C LYS A 63 -13.21 20.47 15.11
N ASP A 64 -13.26 21.77 15.39
CA ASP A 64 -13.63 22.29 16.71
C ASP A 64 -15.12 22.05 17.06
N ASP A 65 -15.94 21.63 16.09
CA ASP A 65 -17.41 21.69 16.17
C ASP A 65 -18.11 20.35 15.86
N ILE A 66 -17.41 19.22 15.99
CA ILE A 66 -18.06 17.90 16.01
C ILE A 66 -17.74 17.27 17.36
N ASP A 67 -18.81 17.10 18.13
CA ASP A 67 -18.93 16.37 19.40
C ASP A 67 -18.62 14.86 19.24
N CYS A 68 -17.55 14.53 18.50
CA CYS A 68 -17.20 13.19 18.06
C CYS A 68 -16.57 12.35 19.18
N CYS A 69 -16.04 13.00 20.23
CA CYS A 69 -15.22 12.37 21.26
C CYS A 69 -15.64 12.76 22.68
N THR A 70 -16.89 13.16 22.91
CA THR A 70 -17.44 13.26 24.27
C THR A 70 -17.70 11.87 24.85
N PRO A 71 -17.49 11.66 26.15
CA PRO A 71 -17.88 10.41 26.80
C PRO A 71 -19.41 10.34 26.89
N GLY A 72 -20.03 9.86 25.82
CA GLY A 72 -21.45 9.69 25.61
C GLY A 72 -21.65 8.84 24.36
N GLU A 73 -22.55 7.87 24.45
CA GLU A 73 -22.77 6.74 23.53
C GLU A 73 -22.47 7.01 22.04
N CYS A 74 -21.29 6.59 21.54
CA CYS A 74 -21.15 5.96 20.21
C CYS A 74 -19.73 5.42 19.96
N CYS A 75 -19.62 4.09 19.88
CA CYS A 75 -18.91 3.25 18.90
C CYS A 75 -19.24 1.79 19.24
#